data_AF-A0A090W1I7-F1
#
_entry.id   AF-A0A090W1I7-F1
#
_cell.length_a   1.000
_cell.length_b   1.000
_cell.length_c   1.000
_cell.angle_alpha   90.00
_cell.angle_beta   90.00
_cell.angle_gamma   90.00
#
_symmetry.space_group_name_H-M   'P 1'
#
loop_
_entity.id
_entity.type
_entity.pdbx_description
1 polymer ?
#
loop_
_entity_poly.entity_id
_entity_poly.type
_entity_poly.pdbx_seq_one_letter_code
_entity_poly.pdbx_strand_id
1 'polypeptide(L)'
;MDVTQIMDMLPHRQPFLLLDKVFELTDHHVVGMKNVTMNEEFFKGHFPGAPVMPGVLIVEAMAQTGGILVLSTVPDPENYLTFS
;
A
#
# COMPACT_ATOMS: atom_id res chain seq x y z
N MET A 1 -2.23 1.01 12.45
CA MET A 1 -1.22 2.00 12.04
C MET A 1 -1.84 3.01 11.11
N ASP A 2 -1.52 4.29 11.27
CA ASP A 2 -1.92 5.35 10.34
C ASP A 2 -0.92 5.52 9.18
N VAL A 3 -1.25 6.42 8.23
CA VAL A 3 -0.43 6.66 7.03
C VAL A 3 0.98 7.17 7.34
N THR A 4 1.18 7.91 8.43
CA THR A 4 2.50 8.42 8.81
C THR A 4 3.39 7.26 9.22
N GLN A 5 2.87 6.38 10.07
CA GLN A 5 3.58 5.16 10.47
C GLN A 5 3.87 4.22 9.29
N ILE A 6 2.94 4.14 8.32
CA ILE A 6 3.15 3.37 7.09
C ILE A 6 4.30 3.96 6.25
N MET A 7 4.38 5.29 6.14
CA MET A 7 5.45 5.97 5.41
C MET A 7 6.82 5.80 6.07
N ASP A 8 6.88 5.62 7.39
CA ASP A 8 8.13 5.35 8.09
C ASP A 8 8.65 3.92 7.80
N MET A 9 7.75 2.97 7.54
CA MET A 9 8.11 1.58 7.23
C MET A 9 8.34 1.32 5.74
N LEU A 10 7.49 1.89 4.87
CA LEU A 10 7.57 1.67 3.43
C LEU A 10 8.27 2.84 2.73
N PRO A 11 9.10 2.59 1.71
CA PRO A 11 9.75 3.66 0.95
C PRO A 11 8.78 4.36 -0.02
N HIS A 12 7.62 3.77 -0.29
CA HIS A 12 6.61 4.31 -1.21
C HIS A 12 6.07 5.66 -0.77
N ARG A 13 5.86 6.57 -1.73
CA ARG A 13 5.24 7.90 -1.55
C ARG A 13 4.24 8.15 -2.66
N GLN A 14 3.46 9.23 -2.54
CA GLN A 14 2.56 9.66 -3.62
C GLN A 14 3.30 9.78 -4.96
N PRO A 15 2.70 9.33 -6.08
CA PRO A 15 1.34 8.79 -6.21
C PRO A 15 1.23 7.26 -6.03
N PHE A 16 2.27 6.57 -5.55
CA PHE A 16 2.35 5.09 -5.54
C PHE A 16 2.40 4.45 -4.15
N LEU A 17 2.18 5.22 -3.09
CA LEU A 17 1.79 4.69 -1.78
C LEU A 17 0.29 4.38 -1.81
N LEU A 18 -0.07 3.11 -1.78
CA LEU A 18 -1.43 2.62 -1.96
C LEU A 18 -2.07 2.11 -0.67
N LEU A 19 -1.50 2.41 0.50
CA LEU A 19 -2.10 2.08 1.80
C LEU A 19 -2.41 3.33 2.60
N ASP A 20 -3.64 3.39 3.12
CA ASP A 20 -4.10 4.50 3.96
C ASP A 20 -4.10 4.12 5.45
N LYS A 21 -4.29 2.83 5.76
CA LYS A 21 -4.38 2.34 7.13
C LYS A 21 -4.05 0.85 7.22
N VAL A 22 -3.47 0.45 8.35
CA VAL A 22 -3.40 -0.97 8.77
C VAL A 22 -4.28 -1.14 10.01
N PHE A 23 -5.22 -2.08 9.94
CA PHE A 23 -6.14 -2.41 11.04
C PHE A 23 -5.54 -3.46 11.97
N GLU A 24 -4.93 -4.50 11.40
CA GLU A 24 -4.34 -5.61 12.13
C GLU A 24 -2.93 -5.88 11.61
N LEU A 25 -2.01 -6.12 12.54
CA LEU A 25 -0.65 -6.57 12.25
C LEU A 25 -0.25 -7.54 13.36
N THR A 26 0.04 -8.77 12.98
CA THR A 26 0.61 -9.82 13.84
C THR A 26 1.85 -10.38 13.17
N ASP A 27 2.49 -11.37 13.79
CA ASP A 27 3.67 -12.03 13.23
C ASP A 27 3.37 -12.88 11.98
N HIS A 28 2.08 -13.13 11.68
CA HIS A 28 1.66 -14.05 10.62
C HIS A 28 0.60 -13.49 9.67
N HIS A 29 -0.05 -12.38 10.01
CA HIS A 29 -1.05 -11.76 9.15
C HIS A 29 -1.09 -10.25 9.30
N VAL A 30 -1.61 -9.61 8.27
CA VAL A 30 -1.78 -8.16 8.19
C VAL A 30 -3.07 -7.84 7.45
N VAL A 31 -3.80 -6.84 7.93
CA VAL A 31 -5.03 -6.33 7.29
C VAL A 31 -4.85 -4.85 7.00
N GLY A 32 -4.57 -4.54 5.73
CA GLY A 32 -4.43 -3.18 5.21
C GLY A 32 -5.71 -2.67 4.56
N MET A 33 -5.80 -1.35 4.38
CA MET A 33 -6.89 -0.68 3.67
C MET A 33 -6.36 0.36 2.70
N LYS A 34 -6.95 0.33 1.51
CA LYS A 34 -6.88 1.37 0.49
C LYS A 34 -8.29 1.90 0.23
N ASN A 35 -8.52 3.17 0.51
CA ASN A 35 -9.69 3.88 0.04
C ASN A 35 -9.56 4.14 -1.45
N VAL A 36 -10.66 3.96 -2.18
CA VAL A 36 -10.75 4.22 -3.61
C VAL A 36 -11.62 5.44 -3.81
N THR A 37 -11.07 6.49 -4.43
CA THR A 37 -11.79 7.74 -4.65
C THR A 37 -11.63 8.25 -6.08
N MET A 38 -12.68 8.89 -6.62
CA MET A 38 -12.67 9.43 -7.99
C MET A 38 -11.57 10.49 -8.21
N ASN A 39 -11.01 11.06 -7.14
CA ASN A 39 -9.93 12.06 -7.20
C ASN A 39 -8.52 11.45 -7.43
N GLU A 40 -8.40 10.15 -7.69
CA GLU A 40 -7.11 9.51 -7.97
C GLU A 40 -6.72 9.60 -9.44
N GLU A 41 -5.44 9.89 -9.71
CA GLU A 41 -4.93 10.25 -11.05
C GLU A 41 -5.20 9.17 -12.11
N PHE A 42 -5.09 7.88 -11.73
CA PHE A 42 -5.28 6.77 -12.66
C PHE A 42 -6.71 6.66 -13.20
N PHE A 43 -7.72 7.19 -12.50
CA PHE A 43 -9.10 7.20 -13.00
C PHE A 43 -9.31 8.15 -14.18
N LYS A 44 -8.43 9.14 -14.40
CA LYS A 44 -8.45 9.96 -15.61
C LYS A 44 -8.22 9.12 -16.87
N GLY A 45 -7.45 8.03 -16.75
CA GLY A 45 -7.08 7.16 -17.86
C GLY A 45 -7.74 5.77 -17.84
N HIS A 46 -8.32 5.34 -16.72
CA HIS A 46 -8.82 3.97 -16.55
C HIS A 46 -10.26 3.93 -16.01
N PHE A 47 -11.28 4.13 -16.83
CA PHE A 47 -11.28 4.64 -18.21
C PHE A 47 -12.08 5.94 -18.27
N PRO A 48 -11.80 6.85 -19.23
CA PRO A 48 -12.60 8.06 -19.40
C PRO A 48 -14.11 7.75 -19.50
N GLY A 49 -14.92 8.30 -18.59
CA GLY A 49 -16.37 8.07 -18.53
C GLY A 49 -16.80 6.73 -17.89
N ALA A 50 -15.86 5.85 -17.54
CA ALA A 50 -16.10 4.57 -16.89
C ALA A 50 -14.93 4.24 -15.93
N PRO A 51 -14.83 4.93 -14.78
CA PRO A 51 -13.72 4.75 -13.84
C PRO A 51 -13.73 3.33 -13.24
N VAL A 52 -12.61 2.62 -13.35
CA VAL A 52 -12.40 1.27 -12.83
C VAL A 52 -11.03 1.24 -12.15
N MET A 53 -10.92 0.66 -10.96
CA MET A 53 -9.61 0.54 -10.31
C MET A 53 -8.76 -0.46 -11.12
N PRO A 54 -7.54 -0.09 -11.57
CA PRO A 54 -6.69 -1.03 -12.28
C PRO A 54 -6.36 -2.24 -11.40
N GLY A 55 -6.61 -3.46 -11.89
CA GLY A 55 -6.39 -4.68 -11.10
C GLY A 55 -4.94 -4.84 -10.63
N VAL A 56 -3.97 -4.37 -11.42
CA VAL A 56 -2.55 -4.36 -11.04
C VAL A 56 -2.26 -3.49 -9.81
N LEU A 57 -3.02 -2.41 -9.58
CA LEU A 57 -2.87 -1.57 -8.39
C LEU A 57 -3.48 -2.23 -7.14
N ILE A 58 -4.45 -3.14 -7.30
CA ILE A 58 -4.95 -3.97 -6.19
C ILE A 58 -3.84 -4.95 -5.77
N VAL A 59 -3.19 -5.59 -6.75
CA VAL A 59 -2.06 -6.50 -6.49
C VAL A 59 -0.91 -5.74 -5.81
N GLU A 60 -0.57 -4.55 -6.29
CA GLU A 60 0.46 -3.71 -5.68
C GLU A 60 0.09 -3.29 -4.25
N ALA A 61 -1.15 -2.87 -3.99
CA ALA A 61 -1.60 -2.56 -2.63
C ALA A 61 -1.50 -3.78 -1.69
N MET A 62 -1.79 -4.99 -2.19
CA MET A 62 -1.56 -6.24 -1.44
C MET A 62 -0.08 -6.50 -1.21
N ALA A 63 0.80 -6.24 -2.19
CA ALA A 63 2.24 -6.39 -2.06
C ALA A 63 2.80 -5.44 -0.99
N GLN A 64 2.41 -4.16 -1.01
CA GLN A 64 2.77 -3.18 0.03
C GLN A 64 2.27 -3.62 1.41
N THR A 65 1.07 -4.19 1.48
CA THR A 65 0.52 -4.75 2.74
C THR A 65 1.40 -5.89 3.25
N GLY A 66 1.77 -6.83 2.39
CA GLY A 66 2.71 -7.92 2.72
C GLY A 66 4.10 -7.41 3.11
N GLY A 67 4.58 -6.35 2.47
CA GLY A 67 5.85 -5.68 2.82
C GLY A 67 5.86 -5.18 4.27
N ILE A 68 4.75 -4.63 4.76
CA ILE A 68 4.62 -4.22 6.17
C ILE A 68 4.79 -5.43 7.10
N LEU A 69 4.16 -6.56 6.80
CA LEU A 69 4.28 -7.78 7.59
C LEU A 69 5.73 -8.28 7.63
N VAL A 70 6.38 -8.38 6.47
CA VAL A 70 7.78 -8.83 6.40
C VAL A 70 8.70 -7.90 7.18
N LEU A 71 8.59 -6.58 6.97
CA LEU A 71 9.41 -5.60 7.69
C LEU A 71 9.15 -5.61 9.20
N SER A 72 7.93 -5.92 9.63
CA SER A 72 7.63 -6.01 11.07
C SER A 72 8.27 -7.22 11.77
N THR A 73 8.76 -8.21 11.02
CA THR A 73 9.29 -9.48 11.54
C THR A 73 10.79 -9.67 11.37
N VAL A 74 11.48 -8.78 10.63
CA VAL A 74 12.94 -8.85 10.43
C VAL A 74 13.70 -7.94 11.40
N PRO A 75 14.90 -8.35 11.86
CA PRO A 75 15.82 -7.44 12.51
C PRO A 75 16.35 -6.42 11.48
N ASP A 76 16.36 -5.14 11.84
CA ASP A 76 16.83 -3.99 11.04
C ASP A 76 16.04 -3.72 9.73
N PRO A 77 14.71 -3.49 9.82
CA PRO A 77 13.84 -3.30 8.65
C PRO A 77 14.26 -2.15 7.74
N GLU A 78 14.90 -1.12 8.26
CA GLU A 78 15.41 0.03 7.50
C GLU A 78 16.47 -0.33 6.45
N ASN A 79 17.09 -1.52 6.55
CA ASN A 79 18.09 -1.99 5.60
C ASN A 79 17.51 -2.82 4.45
N TYR A 80 16.19 -3.05 4.42
CA TYR A 80 15.53 -3.82 3.38
C TYR A 80 14.84 -2.90 2.36
N LEU A 81 15.08 -3.15 1.07
CA LEU A 81 14.36 -2.50 -0.01
C LEU A 81 13.08 -3.29 -0.32
N THR A 82 11.92 -2.64 -0.19
CA THR A 82 10.59 -3.25 -0.41
C THR A 82 9.86 -2.65 -1.60
N PHE A 83 10.58 -2.14 -2.60
CA PHE A 83 9.98 -1.68 -3.85
C PHE A 83 9.45 -2.87 -4.65
N SER A 84 8.17 -2.81 -5.02
CA SER A 84 7.50 -3.73 -5.95
C SER A 84 6.94 -3.00 -7.17
#